data_AF-A0A835R8T2-F1
#
_entry.id   AF-A0A835R8T2-F1
#
_cell.length_a   1.000
_cell.length_b   1.000
_cell.length_c   1.000
_cell.angle_alpha   90.00
_cell.angle_beta   90.00
_cell.angle_gamma   90.00
#
_symmetry.space_group_name_H-M   'P 1'
#
loop_
_entity.id
_entity.type
_entity.pdbx_description
1 polymer ?
#
loop_
_entity_poly.entity_id
_entity_poly.type
_entity_poly.pdbx_seq_one_letter_code
_entity_poly.pdbx_strand_id
1 'polypeptide(L)'
;MLIRVSEGRLVDTGRPIDAVCCGQHWSTQVCGLMWVEMCWRVDAGLRRSTYVTWVNEFTQDKRFHNWLENARDWAVSRSRFWGTPLPIWISQDGLEKVVIDSIDKLEKLSGVKVTDLHRHHIDHITIPSNRGSAFGVLRRVDDVFDCWFESGSMPYAYIHYPFENVKLFEKNFPGHFVAEGIDQTRGCKGVDVCTWKLVESRVSHVTMVGGIASGVISDDHRRP
;
A
#
# COMPACT_ATOMS: atom_id res chain seq x y z
N MET A 1 -7.06 10.88 4.08
CA MET A 1 -6.74 9.48 4.44
C MET A 1 -5.25 9.40 4.73
N LEU A 2 -4.85 9.49 6.00
CA LEU A 2 -3.46 9.28 6.39
C LEU A 2 -3.39 7.93 7.09
N ILE A 3 -2.75 6.99 6.40
CA ILE A 3 -2.66 5.60 6.85
C ILE A 3 -1.60 5.56 7.94
N ARG A 4 -1.99 5.20 9.16
CA ARG A 4 -1.04 4.84 10.22
C ARG A 4 -0.36 3.55 9.77
N VAL A 5 0.86 3.66 9.25
CA VAL A 5 1.71 2.49 9.02
C VAL A 5 2.23 2.02 10.38
N SER A 6 1.38 1.37 11.18
CA SER A 6 1.81 0.65 12.38
C SER A 6 2.70 -0.51 11.94
N GLU A 7 3.96 -0.47 12.37
CA GLU A 7 4.92 -1.59 12.30
C GLU A 7 5.37 -2.04 10.90
N GLY A 8 5.01 -1.32 9.84
CA GLY A 8 5.62 -1.44 8.52
C GLY A 8 6.81 -0.48 8.39
N ARG A 9 8.05 -1.00 8.38
CA ARG A 9 9.20 -0.18 7.97
C ARG A 9 9.08 0.05 6.47
N LEU A 10 8.83 1.29 6.05
CA LEU A 10 9.10 1.71 4.68
C LEU A 10 10.61 1.80 4.54
N VAL A 11 11.17 0.89 3.76
CA VAL A 11 12.62 0.79 3.57
C VAL A 11 12.93 1.34 2.18
N ASP A 12 13.76 2.37 2.15
CA ASP A 12 14.49 2.74 0.94
C ASP A 12 15.65 1.75 0.82
N THR A 13 15.50 0.76 -0.06
CA THR A 13 16.48 -0.32 -0.19
C THR A 13 17.66 0.08 -1.08
N GLY A 14 17.62 1.25 -1.74
CA GLY A 14 18.63 1.67 -2.71
C GLY A 14 18.83 0.69 -3.88
N ARG A 15 17.92 -0.29 -4.05
CA ARG A 15 18.07 -1.34 -5.05
C ARG A 15 17.68 -0.78 -6.41
N PRO A 16 18.57 -0.85 -7.42
CA PRO A 16 18.24 -0.46 -8.76
C PRO A 16 17.14 -1.37 -9.32
N ILE A 17 16.11 -0.78 -9.92
CA ILE A 17 15.20 -1.49 -10.82
C ILE A 17 15.62 -1.16 -12.24
N ASP A 18 15.91 -2.20 -13.02
CA ASP A 18 16.11 -2.06 -14.45
C ASP A 18 14.75 -1.85 -15.14
N ALA A 19 14.42 -0.60 -15.46
CA ALA A 19 13.28 -0.25 -16.30
C ALA A 19 13.75 0.00 -17.72
N VAL A 20 13.24 -0.77 -18.69
CA VAL A 20 13.49 -0.54 -20.12
C VAL A 20 12.41 0.37 -20.67
N CYS A 21 12.79 1.58 -21.09
CA CYS A 21 11.89 2.51 -21.74
C CYS A 21 11.64 2.07 -23.19
N CYS A 22 10.39 1.74 -23.53
CA CYS A 22 10.01 1.46 -24.91
C CYS A 22 9.93 2.79 -25.68
N GLY A 23 11.01 3.21 -26.33
CA GLY A 23 10.96 4.33 -27.27
C GLY A 23 12.22 5.21 -27.42
N GLN A 24 13.21 5.14 -26.53
CA GLN A 24 14.45 5.91 -26.69
C GLN A 24 15.69 5.12 -26.24
N HIS A 25 16.84 5.47 -26.82
CA HIS A 25 18.11 4.76 -26.69
C HIS A 25 18.46 4.40 -25.24
N TRP A 26 18.93 3.16 -25.10
CA TRP A 26 19.35 2.46 -23.89
C TRP A 26 20.05 3.35 -22.83
N SER A 27 19.31 3.74 -21.80
CA SER A 27 19.88 4.10 -20.50
C SER A 27 19.09 3.41 -19.40
N THR A 28 19.71 2.47 -18.70
CA THR A 28 19.18 1.93 -17.45
C THR A 28 19.13 3.05 -16.43
N GLN A 29 17.93 3.41 -15.95
CA GLN A 29 17.76 4.44 -14.95
C GLN A 29 17.55 3.78 -13.59
N VAL A 30 18.46 4.03 -12.65
CA VAL A 30 18.29 3.64 -11.24
C VAL A 30 17.25 4.57 -10.63
N CYS A 31 16.02 4.11 -10.51
CA CYS A 31 14.95 4.85 -9.84
C CYS A 31 14.99 4.59 -8.33
N GLY A 32 15.06 5.65 -7.52
CA GLY A 32 14.84 5.54 -6.08
C GLY A 32 13.38 5.18 -5.83
N LEU A 33 13.13 4.04 -5.21
CA LEU A 33 11.78 3.54 -4.93
C LEU A 33 11.62 3.20 -3.46
N MET A 34 10.41 3.44 -2.94
CA MET A 34 10.05 3.07 -1.58
C MET A 34 9.40 1.68 -1.57
N TRP A 35 9.83 0.84 -0.64
CA TRP A 35 9.42 -0.56 -0.57
C TRP A 35 8.72 -0.88 0.75
N VAL A 36 7.72 -1.75 0.67
CA VAL A 36 7.21 -2.53 1.79
C VAL A 36 7.89 -3.89 1.77
N GLU A 37 8.63 -4.19 2.83
CA GLU A 37 9.31 -5.46 3.00
C GLU A 37 8.30 -6.60 3.19
N MET A 38 8.23 -7.48 2.19
CA MET A 38 7.29 -8.61 2.15
C MET A 38 7.97 -9.93 2.57
N CYS A 39 9.27 -10.07 2.34
CA CYS A 39 10.00 -11.33 2.48
C CYS A 39 9.82 -11.99 3.87
N TRP A 40 9.91 -11.21 4.96
CA TRP A 40 9.71 -11.72 6.33
C TRP A 40 8.25 -11.95 6.72
N ARG A 41 7.30 -11.61 5.84
CA ARG A 41 5.85 -11.70 6.09
C ARG A 41 5.20 -12.84 5.31
N VAL A 42 5.94 -13.54 4.45
CA VAL A 42 5.47 -14.70 3.67
C VAL A 42 4.91 -15.78 4.59
N ASP A 43 5.65 -16.20 5.62
CA ASP A 43 5.17 -17.20 6.60
C ASP A 43 3.88 -16.78 7.31
N ALA A 44 3.78 -15.51 7.69
CA ALA A 44 2.60 -14.96 8.32
C ALA A 44 1.42 -14.83 7.35
N GLY A 45 1.68 -14.63 6.05
CA GLY A 45 0.68 -14.62 5.00
C GLY A 45 0.16 -16.03 4.71
N LEU A 46 1.06 -17.01 4.62
CA LEU A 46 0.74 -18.43 4.42
C LEU A 46 -0.07 -18.99 5.60
N ARG A 47 0.30 -18.67 6.84
CA ARG A 47 -0.50 -19.05 8.02
C ARG A 47 -1.89 -18.41 8.06
N ARG A 48 -2.11 -17.31 7.34
CA ARG A 48 -3.40 -16.61 7.33
C ARG A 48 -4.28 -17.01 6.15
N SER A 49 -3.69 -17.46 5.05
CA SER A 49 -4.45 -18.01 3.93
C SER A 49 -5.23 -19.27 4.31
N THR A 50 -4.86 -19.95 5.40
CA THR A 50 -5.62 -21.09 5.96
C THR A 50 -6.91 -20.67 6.68
N TYR A 51 -7.00 -19.45 7.23
CA TYR A 51 -8.25 -18.91 7.79
C TYR A 51 -9.18 -18.35 6.71
N VAL A 52 -8.74 -18.40 5.46
CA VAL A 52 -9.54 -18.00 4.31
C VAL A 52 -10.10 -19.23 3.62
N THR A 53 -11.42 -19.34 3.59
CA THR A 53 -12.08 -20.37 2.78
C THR A 53 -12.28 -19.85 1.37
N TRP A 54 -11.72 -20.56 0.39
CA TRP A 54 -11.97 -20.28 -1.02
C TRP A 54 -13.04 -21.20 -1.59
N VAL A 55 -13.94 -20.63 -2.40
CA VAL A 55 -14.99 -21.43 -3.08
C VAL A 55 -14.39 -22.42 -4.09
N ASN A 56 -13.20 -22.12 -4.63
CA ASN A 56 -12.45 -23.03 -5.48
C ASN A 56 -11.07 -23.29 -4.89
N GLU A 57 -10.88 -24.49 -4.33
CA GLU A 57 -9.65 -24.96 -3.70
C GLU A 57 -8.42 -24.84 -4.63
N PHE A 58 -8.60 -25.09 -5.93
CA PHE A 58 -7.51 -24.94 -6.90
C PHE A 58 -6.95 -23.50 -6.95
N THR A 59 -7.81 -22.50 -6.76
CA THR A 59 -7.39 -21.09 -6.78
C THR A 59 -6.58 -20.75 -5.53
N GLN A 60 -6.97 -21.28 -4.38
CA GLN A 60 -6.25 -21.11 -3.11
C GLN A 60 -4.84 -21.69 -3.20
N ASP A 61 -4.74 -22.96 -3.55
CA ASP A 61 -3.48 -23.70 -3.47
C ASP A 61 -2.55 -23.37 -4.63
N LYS A 62 -3.06 -23.33 -5.87
CA LYS A 62 -2.19 -23.26 -7.05
C LYS A 62 -1.90 -21.84 -7.52
N ARG A 63 -2.82 -20.88 -7.29
CA ARG A 63 -2.62 -19.50 -7.75
C ARG A 63 -2.15 -18.59 -6.63
N PHE A 64 -2.80 -18.64 -5.47
CA PHE A 64 -2.52 -17.72 -4.38
C PHE A 64 -1.33 -18.16 -3.53
N HIS A 65 -1.31 -19.41 -3.05
CA HIS A 65 -0.23 -19.92 -2.19
C HIS A 65 1.13 -19.88 -2.88
N ASN A 66 1.24 -20.46 -4.09
CA ASN A 66 2.47 -20.45 -4.89
C ASN A 66 3.00 -19.03 -5.19
N TRP A 67 2.11 -18.05 -5.35
CA TRP A 67 2.51 -16.66 -5.56
C TRP A 67 3.08 -16.06 -4.28
N LEU A 68 2.42 -16.31 -3.15
CA LEU A 68 2.81 -15.77 -1.86
C LEU A 68 4.15 -16.34 -1.36
N GLU A 69 4.42 -17.62 -1.59
CA GLU A 69 5.71 -18.26 -1.28
C GLU A 69 6.89 -17.58 -1.97
N ASN A 70 6.66 -17.03 -3.16
CA ASN A 70 7.67 -16.38 -3.98
C ASN A 70 7.54 -14.85 -3.99
N ALA A 71 6.73 -14.28 -3.08
CA ALA A 71 6.46 -12.86 -3.05
C ALA A 71 7.73 -12.09 -2.68
N ARG A 72 8.14 -11.18 -3.59
CA ARG A 72 9.24 -10.24 -3.36
C ARG A 72 8.73 -8.99 -2.64
N ASP A 73 9.66 -8.16 -2.19
CA ASP A 73 9.34 -6.85 -1.62
C ASP A 73 8.47 -6.03 -2.59
N TRP A 74 7.48 -5.34 -2.04
CA TRP A 74 6.52 -4.60 -2.84
C TRP A 74 6.96 -3.15 -2.97
N ALA A 75 7.29 -2.73 -4.19
CA ALA A 75 7.49 -1.31 -4.51
C ALA A 75 6.15 -0.60 -4.42
N VAL A 76 5.97 0.24 -3.40
CA VAL A 76 4.71 0.98 -3.15
C VAL A 76 4.77 2.41 -3.65
N SER A 77 5.94 2.94 -3.98
CA SER A 77 6.05 4.29 -4.55
C SER A 77 5.87 4.31 -6.06
N ARG A 78 5.27 5.37 -6.57
CA ARG A 78 5.04 5.61 -7.99
C ARG A 78 5.38 7.07 -8.30
N SER A 79 6.23 7.28 -9.30
CA SER A 79 6.51 8.62 -9.82
C SER A 79 5.38 9.04 -10.77
N ARG A 80 4.27 9.50 -10.18
CA ARG A 80 3.05 9.97 -10.86
C ARG A 80 2.56 11.28 -10.23
N PHE A 81 1.64 11.94 -10.93
CA PHE A 81 1.03 13.17 -10.43
C PHE A 81 -0.26 12.92 -9.65
N TRP A 82 -1.12 12.01 -10.13
CA TRP A 82 -2.39 11.67 -9.51
C TRP A 82 -2.29 10.39 -8.68
N GLY A 83 -2.73 10.46 -7.43
CA GLY A 83 -2.68 9.40 -6.42
C GLY A 83 -2.48 9.99 -5.02
N THR A 84 -2.67 9.18 -3.98
CA THR A 84 -2.42 9.62 -2.60
C THR A 84 -0.93 9.90 -2.41
N PRO A 85 -0.53 11.13 -2.05
CA PRO A 85 0.88 11.45 -1.86
C PRO A 85 1.52 10.65 -0.72
N LEU A 86 2.76 10.19 -0.91
CA LEU A 86 3.51 9.55 0.17
C LEU A 86 3.78 10.57 1.28
N PRO A 87 3.39 10.27 2.54
CA PRO A 87 3.44 11.25 3.62
C PRO A 87 4.81 11.22 4.32
N ILE A 88 5.89 11.31 3.53
CA ILE A 88 7.27 11.23 4.02
C ILE A 88 7.98 12.53 3.70
N TRP A 89 8.46 13.21 4.73
CA TRP A 89 9.30 14.38 4.63
C TRP A 89 10.75 13.98 4.90
N ILE A 90 11.67 14.39 4.03
CA ILE A 90 13.08 14.02 4.08
C ILE A 90 13.95 15.29 4.06
N SER A 91 15.03 15.31 4.83
CA SER A 91 16.03 16.38 4.79
C SER A 91 16.83 16.33 3.49
N GLN A 92 17.47 17.43 3.12
CA GLN A 92 18.27 17.48 1.89
C GLN A 92 19.43 16.47 1.87
N ASP A 93 19.97 16.12 3.04
CA ASP A 93 21.03 15.11 3.21
C ASP A 93 20.50 13.67 3.30
N GLY A 94 19.17 13.46 3.30
CA GLY A 94 18.55 12.14 3.35
C GLY A 94 18.56 11.44 4.71
N LEU A 95 19.17 12.04 5.73
CA LEU A 95 19.40 11.42 7.04
C LEU A 95 18.22 11.56 8.00
N GLU A 96 17.48 12.66 7.92
CA GLU A 96 16.28 12.88 8.71
C GLU A 96 15.05 12.56 7.86
N LYS A 97 14.21 11.65 8.36
CA LYS A 97 12.97 11.23 7.71
C LYS A 97 11.83 11.28 8.73
N VAL A 98 10.75 11.97 8.38
CA VAL A 98 9.55 12.09 9.20
C VAL A 98 8.37 11.56 8.43
N VAL A 99 7.68 10.56 8.99
CA VAL A 99 6.44 10.02 8.44
C VAL A 99 5.26 10.71 9.10
N ILE A 100 4.38 11.30 8.31
CA ILE A 100 3.19 12.01 8.75
C ILE A 100 2.00 11.06 8.72
N ASP A 101 1.37 10.87 9.87
CA ASP A 101 0.31 9.88 10.10
C ASP A 101 -1.08 10.51 10.26
N SER A 102 -1.17 11.85 10.34
CA SER A 102 -2.40 12.59 10.61
C SER A 102 -2.27 14.04 10.15
N ILE A 103 -3.40 14.68 9.82
CA ILE A 103 -3.44 16.09 9.40
C ILE A 103 -2.95 16.94 10.58
N ASP A 104 -3.42 16.66 11.79
CA ASP A 104 -2.96 17.28 13.03
C ASP A 104 -1.43 17.26 13.20
N LYS A 105 -0.77 16.15 12.86
CA LYS A 105 0.70 16.06 12.93
C LYS A 105 1.36 16.95 11.89
N LEU A 106 0.81 17.01 10.67
CA LEU A 106 1.30 17.93 9.64
C LEU A 106 1.16 19.38 10.10
N GLU A 107 -0.02 19.76 10.60
CA GLU A 107 -0.30 21.13 11.05
C GLU A 107 0.60 21.53 12.23
N LYS A 108 0.82 20.63 13.20
CA LYS A 108 1.71 20.88 14.35
C LYS A 108 3.16 21.09 13.94
N LEU A 109 3.65 20.31 12.97
CA LEU A 109 5.06 20.35 12.56
C LEU A 109 5.36 21.44 11.54
N SER A 110 4.42 21.73 10.63
CA SER A 110 4.60 22.75 9.58
C SER A 110 4.05 24.13 9.97
N GLY A 111 3.10 24.20 10.91
CA GLY A 111 2.35 25.41 11.22
C GLY A 111 1.30 25.80 10.17
N VAL A 112 1.11 24.98 9.13
CA VAL A 112 0.17 25.24 8.02
C VAL A 112 -1.09 24.41 8.20
N LYS A 113 -2.26 25.03 8.09
CA LYS A 113 -3.53 24.31 8.06
C LYS A 113 -3.82 23.76 6.68
N VAL A 114 -4.28 22.51 6.60
CA VAL A 114 -4.46 21.80 5.33
C VAL A 114 -5.81 21.11 5.29
N THR A 115 -6.57 21.34 4.22
CA THR A 115 -7.87 20.69 3.98
C THR A 115 -7.83 19.68 2.84
N ASP A 116 -6.94 19.90 1.86
CA ASP A 116 -6.74 19.03 0.72
C ASP A 116 -5.30 18.48 0.73
N LEU A 117 -5.19 17.16 0.70
CA LEU A 117 -3.92 16.44 0.74
C LEU A 117 -3.41 16.04 -0.66
N HIS A 118 -4.04 16.48 -1.74
CA HIS A 118 -3.52 16.24 -3.08
C HIS A 118 -2.20 16.98 -3.27
N ARG A 119 -1.32 16.38 -4.09
CA ARG A 119 0.07 16.78 -4.31
C ARG A 119 0.28 18.30 -4.47
N HIS A 120 -0.50 18.94 -5.34
CA HIS A 120 -0.40 20.36 -5.65
C HIS A 120 -0.70 21.29 -4.45
N HIS A 121 -1.41 20.80 -3.44
CA HIS A 121 -1.72 21.53 -2.22
C HIS A 121 -0.70 21.33 -1.10
N ILE A 122 0.14 20.28 -1.15
CA ILE A 122 1.02 19.93 -0.02
C ILE A 122 2.50 19.89 -0.34
N ASP A 123 2.91 19.83 -1.61
CA ASP A 123 4.34 19.71 -1.99
C ASP A 123 5.18 20.91 -1.55
N HIS A 124 4.57 22.09 -1.46
CA HIS A 124 5.25 23.30 -1.01
C HIS A 124 5.42 23.38 0.51
N ILE A 125 4.72 22.53 1.27
CA ILE A 125 4.76 22.53 2.74
C ILE A 125 6.08 21.92 3.22
N THR A 126 6.78 22.68 4.06
CA THR A 126 8.04 22.28 4.65
C THR A 126 7.91 22.08 6.16
N ILE A 127 8.79 21.25 6.71
CA ILE A 127 8.86 20.99 8.15
C ILE A 127 10.27 21.40 8.63
N PRO A 128 10.40 22.24 9.68
CA PRO A 128 11.71 22.56 10.25
C PRO A 128 12.44 21.31 10.75
N SER A 129 13.74 21.20 10.50
CA SER A 129 14.56 20.08 10.99
C SER A 129 14.65 20.07 12.51
N ASN A 130 14.47 18.90 13.13
CA ASN A 130 14.67 18.72 14.57
C ASN A 130 16.16 18.65 14.95
N ARG A 131 17.06 18.55 13.97
CA ARG A 131 18.52 18.60 14.18
C ARG A 131 19.04 20.03 14.36
N GLY A 132 18.18 21.03 14.20
CA GLY A 132 18.50 22.45 14.36
C GLY A 132 18.44 23.23 13.04
N SER A 133 18.41 24.56 13.16
CA SER A 133 18.22 25.47 12.03
C SER A 133 19.30 25.38 10.95
N ALA A 134 20.51 24.92 11.30
CA ALA A 134 21.61 24.72 10.36
C ALA A 134 21.32 23.66 9.29
N PHE A 135 20.43 22.70 9.58
CA PHE A 135 20.03 21.64 8.64
C PHE A 135 18.80 22.01 7.81
N GLY A 136 18.27 23.22 8.00
CA GLY A 136 17.18 23.77 7.20
C GLY A 136 15.84 23.07 7.45
N VAL A 137 15.21 22.64 6.35
CA VAL A 137 13.84 22.09 6.35
C VAL A 137 13.79 20.75 5.61
N LEU A 138 12.82 19.94 6.01
CA LEU A 138 12.45 18.72 5.30
C LEU A 138 11.40 19.03 4.25
N ARG A 139 11.45 18.30 3.13
CA ARG A 139 10.48 18.38 2.03
C ARG A 139 9.85 17.01 1.78
N ARG A 140 8.60 17.01 1.33
CA ARG A 140 7.91 15.77 0.94
C ARG A 140 8.65 15.10 -0.21
N VAL A 141 8.71 13.77 -0.22
CA VAL A 141 9.11 13.00 -1.41
C VAL A 141 8.11 13.26 -2.54
N ASP A 142 8.53 13.25 -3.81
CA ASP A 142 7.63 13.54 -4.93
C ASP A 142 6.61 12.45 -5.22
N ASP A 143 6.95 11.21 -4.87
CA ASP A 143 6.19 10.01 -5.21
C ASP A 143 4.80 9.96 -4.55
N VAL A 144 3.90 9.22 -5.19
CA VAL A 144 2.58 8.86 -4.70
C VAL A 144 2.50 7.35 -4.42
N PHE A 145 1.47 6.91 -3.70
CA PHE A 145 1.22 5.50 -3.46
C PHE A 145 0.82 4.74 -4.73
N ASP A 146 1.13 3.44 -4.74
CA ASP A 146 0.54 2.45 -5.62
C ASP A 146 -0.97 2.36 -5.38
N CYS A 147 -1.79 2.39 -6.44
CA CYS A 147 -3.25 2.37 -6.29
C CYS A 147 -3.77 1.09 -5.60
N TRP A 148 -3.03 -0.02 -5.73
CA TRP A 148 -3.33 -1.24 -4.99
C TRP A 148 -3.18 -1.08 -3.48
N PHE A 149 -2.26 -0.23 -3.02
CA PHE A 149 -2.13 0.11 -1.61
C PHE A 149 -3.37 0.86 -1.11
N GLU A 150 -3.90 1.78 -1.91
CA GLU A 150 -5.14 2.49 -1.59
C GLU A 150 -6.32 1.52 -1.53
N SER A 151 -6.48 0.64 -2.53
CA SER A 151 -7.56 -0.34 -2.56
C SER A 151 -7.49 -1.33 -1.40
N GLY A 152 -6.29 -1.83 -1.08
CA GLY A 152 -6.11 -2.73 0.07
C GLY A 152 -6.28 -2.05 1.43
N SER A 153 -6.20 -0.72 1.45
CA SER A 153 -6.49 0.07 2.64
C SER A 153 -7.98 0.30 2.87
N MET A 154 -8.82 -0.06 1.89
CA MET A 154 -10.27 0.15 1.93
C MET A 154 -10.90 -0.27 3.26
N PRO A 155 -10.65 -1.47 3.85
CA PRO A 155 -11.41 -1.97 5.00
C PRO A 155 -11.41 -1.07 6.24
N TYR A 156 -10.36 -0.28 6.42
CA TYR A 156 -10.24 0.66 7.54
C TYR A 156 -10.34 2.12 7.09
N ALA A 157 -9.92 2.43 5.87
CA ALA A 157 -9.90 3.80 5.39
C ALA A 157 -11.29 4.38 5.12
N TYR A 158 -12.23 3.58 4.60
CA TYR A 158 -13.57 4.06 4.25
C TYR A 158 -14.34 4.61 5.46
N ILE A 159 -14.01 4.10 6.64
CA ILE A 159 -14.69 4.41 7.90
C ILE A 159 -13.90 5.40 8.77
N HIS A 160 -12.81 5.94 8.24
CA HIS A 160 -11.91 6.86 8.91
C HIS A 160 -11.23 6.25 10.17
N TYR A 161 -11.05 4.93 10.21
CA TYR A 161 -10.24 4.28 11.24
C TYR A 161 -8.76 4.69 11.08
N PRO A 162 -8.00 4.91 12.18
CA PRO A 162 -8.36 4.76 13.59
C PRO A 162 -8.95 6.02 14.26
N PHE A 163 -9.23 7.09 13.50
CA PHE A 163 -9.65 8.37 14.06
C PHE A 163 -11.12 8.36 14.48
N GLU A 164 -11.97 7.68 13.72
CA GLU A 164 -13.40 7.58 13.97
C GLU A 164 -13.88 6.13 13.79
N ASN A 165 -15.12 5.88 14.24
CA ASN A 165 -15.84 4.62 14.01
C ASN A 165 -15.12 3.35 14.49
N VAL A 166 -14.23 3.46 15.48
CA VAL A 166 -13.40 2.37 16.01
C VAL A 166 -14.24 1.14 16.37
N LYS A 167 -15.29 1.32 17.18
CA LYS A 167 -16.18 0.21 17.57
C LYS A 167 -16.91 -0.43 16.39
N LEU A 168 -17.21 0.35 15.36
CA LEU A 168 -17.88 -0.13 14.16
C LEU A 168 -16.91 -0.93 13.29
N PHE A 169 -15.65 -0.48 13.19
CA PHE A 169 -14.58 -1.25 12.56
C PHE A 169 -14.33 -2.56 13.28
N GLU A 170 -14.06 -2.53 14.60
CA GLU A 170 -13.79 -3.72 15.43
C GLU A 170 -14.92 -4.75 15.41
N LYS A 171 -16.17 -4.31 15.22
CA LYS A 171 -17.34 -5.21 15.11
C LYS A 171 -17.45 -5.87 13.74
N ASN A 172 -17.07 -5.17 12.66
CA ASN A 172 -17.28 -5.62 11.28
C ASN A 172 -16.01 -6.19 10.63
N PHE A 173 -14.85 -6.02 11.27
CA PHE A 173 -13.59 -6.58 10.84
C PHE A 173 -13.26 -7.83 11.67
N PRO A 174 -12.85 -8.95 11.04
CA PRO A 174 -12.70 -9.15 9.60
C PRO A 174 -14.07 -9.34 8.90
N GLY A 175 -14.15 -8.91 7.63
CA GLY A 175 -15.37 -9.09 6.83
C GLY A 175 -15.65 -10.57 6.53
N HIS A 176 -16.93 -10.94 6.40
CA HIS A 176 -17.31 -12.34 6.24
C HIS A 176 -17.13 -12.87 4.81
N PHE A 177 -17.28 -12.02 3.79
CA PHE A 177 -17.38 -12.44 2.40
C PHE A 177 -16.83 -11.38 1.43
N VAL A 178 -16.04 -11.81 0.45
CA VAL A 178 -15.56 -10.99 -0.68
C VAL A 178 -15.69 -11.78 -1.98
N ALA A 179 -16.32 -11.19 -3.00
CA ALA A 179 -16.44 -11.78 -4.33
C ALA A 179 -15.89 -10.82 -5.39
N GLU A 180 -14.84 -11.27 -6.08
CA GLU A 180 -14.14 -10.50 -7.12
C GLU A 180 -13.64 -11.46 -8.20
N GLY A 181 -13.28 -10.90 -9.36
CA GLY A 181 -12.69 -11.62 -10.49
C GLY A 181 -11.43 -12.44 -10.13
N ILE A 182 -11.09 -13.41 -10.99
CA ILE A 182 -9.93 -14.29 -10.76
C ILE A 182 -8.60 -13.55 -10.90
N ASP A 183 -8.55 -12.49 -11.69
CA ASP A 183 -7.43 -11.56 -11.83
C ASP A 183 -7.02 -10.92 -10.49
N GLN A 184 -7.96 -10.76 -9.56
CA GLN A 184 -7.67 -10.20 -8.24
C GLN A 184 -6.80 -11.08 -7.34
N THR A 185 -6.54 -12.33 -7.73
CA THR A 185 -5.52 -13.18 -7.07
C THR A 185 -4.10 -12.58 -7.10
N ARG A 186 -3.84 -11.62 -7.99
CA ARG A 186 -2.59 -10.85 -8.07
C ARG A 186 -2.77 -9.33 -7.86
N GLY A 187 -3.97 -8.91 -7.45
CA GLY A 187 -4.34 -7.51 -7.25
C GLY A 187 -4.86 -7.30 -5.83
N CYS A 188 -6.08 -6.78 -5.72
CA CYS A 188 -6.70 -6.38 -4.46
C CYS A 188 -6.66 -7.49 -3.39
N LYS A 189 -7.04 -8.73 -3.71
CA LYS A 189 -7.05 -9.84 -2.72
C LYS A 189 -5.65 -10.19 -2.20
N GLY A 190 -4.63 -10.10 -3.05
CA GLY A 190 -3.23 -10.29 -2.63
C GLY A 190 -2.76 -9.20 -1.69
N VAL A 191 -3.17 -7.97 -1.96
CA VAL A 191 -2.84 -6.82 -1.12
C VAL A 191 -3.66 -6.78 0.17
N ASP A 192 -4.92 -7.20 0.17
CA ASP A 192 -5.77 -7.28 1.37
C ASP A 192 -5.14 -8.20 2.42
N VAL A 193 -4.73 -9.41 2.04
CA VAL A 193 -4.07 -10.35 2.97
C VAL A 193 -2.78 -9.77 3.56
N CYS A 194 -2.07 -8.95 2.80
CA CYS A 194 -0.84 -8.29 3.22
C CYS A 194 -1.10 -7.06 4.12
N THR A 195 -2.06 -6.21 3.75
CA THR A 195 -2.43 -4.98 4.48
C THR A 195 -3.22 -5.27 5.77
N TRP A 196 -3.96 -6.39 5.85
CA TRP A 196 -4.62 -6.82 7.09
C TRP A 196 -3.64 -7.00 8.26
N LYS A 197 -2.36 -7.30 7.98
CA LYS A 197 -1.32 -7.38 9.03
C LYS A 197 -1.00 -6.02 9.66
N LEU A 198 -1.23 -4.90 8.94
CA LEU A 198 -0.93 -3.56 9.43
C LEU A 198 -1.94 -3.08 10.48
N VAL A 199 -3.15 -3.67 10.50
CA VAL A 199 -4.28 -3.15 11.26
C VAL A 199 -4.61 -3.99 12.49
N GLU A 200 -4.47 -5.32 12.47
CA GLU A 200 -4.53 -6.12 13.71
C GLU A 200 -4.16 -7.61 13.55
N SER A 201 -3.89 -8.29 14.68
CA SER A 201 -3.44 -9.68 14.77
C SER A 201 -4.56 -10.74 14.84
N ARG A 202 -5.84 -10.33 14.78
CA ARG A 202 -6.99 -11.20 15.03
C ARG A 202 -7.86 -11.37 13.78
N VAL A 203 -7.54 -12.35 12.95
CA VAL A 203 -8.43 -12.82 11.88
C VAL A 203 -8.95 -14.19 12.31
N SER A 204 -10.27 -14.32 12.48
CA SER A 204 -10.92 -15.56 12.88
C SER A 204 -11.39 -16.38 11.68
N HIS A 205 -12.03 -15.77 10.69
CA HIS A 205 -12.42 -16.44 9.44
C HIS A 205 -12.90 -15.45 8.36
N VAL A 206 -12.49 -15.61 7.10
CA VAL A 206 -13.01 -14.83 5.95
C VAL A 206 -13.29 -15.79 4.79
N THR A 207 -14.48 -15.74 4.20
CA THR A 207 -14.73 -16.49 2.96
C THR A 207 -14.37 -15.63 1.76
N MET A 208 -13.32 -16.01 1.03
CA MET A 208 -12.96 -15.37 -0.23
C MET A 208 -13.47 -16.18 -1.40
N VAL A 209 -14.39 -15.60 -2.15
CA VAL A 209 -14.85 -16.21 -3.40
C VAL A 209 -13.94 -15.76 -4.52
N GLY A 210 -12.95 -16.59 -4.84
CA GLY A 210 -12.33 -16.63 -6.17
C GLY A 210 -13.20 -17.44 -7.11
N GLY A 211 -14.19 -16.79 -7.73
CA GLY A 211 -15.00 -17.44 -8.78
C GLY A 211 -16.36 -18.00 -8.36
N ILE A 212 -17.26 -17.18 -7.82
CA ILE A 212 -18.62 -17.20 -8.40
C ILE A 212 -18.38 -16.61 -9.78
N ALA A 213 -18.51 -17.46 -10.79
CA ALA A 213 -18.08 -17.22 -12.15
C ALA A 213 -18.78 -16.01 -12.79
N SER A 214 -18.23 -14.81 -12.61
CA SER A 214 -18.00 -13.99 -13.78
C SER A 214 -16.63 -14.41 -14.31
N GLY A 215 -16.60 -15.37 -15.23
CA GLY A 215 -15.44 -15.51 -16.11
C GLY A 215 -15.16 -14.15 -16.77
N VAL A 216 -14.01 -14.00 -17.42
CA VAL A 216 -13.84 -12.83 -18.29
C VAL A 216 -14.94 -12.90 -19.34
N ILE A 217 -15.81 -11.88 -19.38
CA ILE A 217 -16.84 -11.79 -20.41
C ILE A 217 -16.07 -11.62 -21.72
N SER A 218 -16.05 -12.68 -22.53
CA SER A 218 -15.41 -12.68 -23.84
C SER A 218 -16.46 -12.42 -24.90
N ASP A 219 -16.07 -11.67 -25.91
CA ASP A 219 -16.79 -11.58 -27.18
C ASP A 219 -17.00 -12.99 -27.78
N ASP A 220 -18.07 -13.18 -28.55
CA ASP A 220 -18.50 -14.47 -29.10
C ASP A 220 -17.40 -15.14 -29.95
N HIS A 221 -16.52 -14.31 -30.49
CA HIS A 221 -15.38 -14.75 -31.30
C HIS A 221 -14.12 -15.16 -30.53
N ARG A 222 -14.16 -15.27 -29.18
CA ARG A 222 -13.01 -15.60 -28.30
C ARG A 222 -11.69 -15.21 -28.96
N ARG A 223 -11.42 -13.91 -29.02
CA ARG A 223 -10.13 -13.43 -29.52
C ARG A 223 -9.02 -14.15 -28.72
N PRO A 224 -8.10 -14.86 -29.39
CA PRO A 224 -7.11 -15.72 -28.74
C PRO A 224 -6.20 -14.93 -27.80
#